data_AF-V9GEJ2-F1
#
_entry.id   AF-V9GEJ2-F1
#
_cell.length_a   1.000
_cell.length_b   1.000
_cell.length_c   1.000
_cell.angle_alpha   90.00
_cell.angle_beta   90.00
_cell.angle_gamma   90.00
#
_symmetry.space_group_name_H-M   'P 1'
#
loop_
_entity.id
_entity.type
_entity.pdbx_description
1 polymer ?
#
loop_
_entity_poly.entity_id
_entity_poly.type
_entity_poly.pdbx_seq_one_letter_code
_entity_poly.pdbx_strand_id
1 'polypeptide(L)'
;MNGAKPFTVWRTIELPLALPSYIAGWTLVFMDTIGDFGLPAALATVYRFPTLTYSIYSAIYQSPVRFDMAGVLAFYLVLILVLAMALLLLTLRQSRFDFLNARAVKLEKVKPRYAWLYNIFVTVFLLVSLGIPIGTSAAVSLLKQAGGGLHWDNLTLDHYRELFAGAVGDHRLLGYLEGLYHSLAIAATAAGFSMLIGFVVAYMLTFTESSLSHCFICSLLYRSPYRASF
;
A
#
# COMPACT_ATOMS: atom_id res chain seq x y z
N MET A 1 -25.53 -29.77 -17.29
CA MET A 1 -24.09 -29.51 -17.42
C MET A 1 -23.88 -28.86 -18.78
N ASN A 2 -24.05 -27.55 -18.85
CA ASN A 2 -23.97 -26.82 -20.13
C ASN A 2 -22.49 -26.75 -20.51
N GLY A 3 -22.10 -27.30 -21.66
CA GLY A 3 -20.70 -27.37 -22.16
C GLY A 3 -20.09 -26.01 -22.52
N ALA A 4 -20.31 -24.99 -21.69
CA ALA A 4 -19.73 -23.67 -21.85
C ALA A 4 -18.20 -23.75 -21.66
N LYS A 5 -17.46 -23.07 -22.55
CA LYS A 5 -16.00 -22.97 -22.44
C LYS A 5 -15.61 -22.30 -21.12
N PRO A 6 -14.50 -22.68 -20.47
CA PRO A 6 -14.06 -22.09 -19.20
C PRO A 6 -13.98 -20.55 -19.21
N PHE A 7 -13.58 -19.96 -20.34
CA PHE A 7 -13.53 -18.51 -20.51
C PHE A 7 -14.92 -17.83 -20.48
N THR A 8 -15.96 -18.51 -21.00
CA THR A 8 -17.34 -18.00 -20.98
C THR A 8 -17.87 -17.99 -19.55
N VAL A 9 -17.59 -19.03 -18.77
CA VAL A 9 -17.96 -19.09 -17.35
C VAL A 9 -17.25 -18.00 -16.55
N TRP A 10 -15.93 -17.85 -16.73
CA TRP A 10 -15.15 -16.81 -16.08
C TRP A 10 -15.70 -15.40 -16.37
N ARG A 11 -15.93 -15.05 -17.65
CA ARG A 11 -16.37 -13.70 -18.03
C ARG A 11 -17.82 -13.39 -17.64
N THR A 12 -18.71 -14.37 -17.71
CA THR A 12 -20.16 -14.14 -17.53
C THR A 12 -20.61 -14.36 -16.09
N ILE A 13 -19.90 -15.17 -15.30
CA ILE A 13 -20.30 -15.53 -13.93
C ILE A 13 -19.26 -15.03 -12.93
N GLU A 14 -18.00 -15.48 -13.04
CA GLU A 14 -16.98 -15.21 -12.02
C GLU A 14 -16.56 -13.73 -11.98
N LEU A 15 -16.31 -13.12 -13.14
CA LEU A 15 -15.87 -11.74 -13.27
C LEU A 15 -16.89 -10.73 -12.70
N PRO A 16 -18.19 -10.75 -13.05
CA PRO A 16 -19.15 -9.80 -12.48
C PRO A 16 -19.37 -10.01 -10.97
N LEU A 17 -19.29 -11.25 -10.49
CA LEU A 17 -19.36 -11.55 -9.05
C LEU A 17 -18.15 -11.03 -8.29
N ALA A 18 -16.96 -11.09 -8.89
CA ALA A 18 -15.71 -10.60 -8.29
C ALA A 18 -15.46 -9.11 -8.52
N LEU A 19 -16.16 -8.47 -9.46
CA LEU A 19 -16.02 -7.05 -9.81
C LEU A 19 -16.07 -6.10 -8.61
N PRO A 20 -17.00 -6.19 -7.64
CA PRO A 20 -16.98 -5.31 -6.48
C PRO A 20 -15.70 -5.48 -5.63
N SER A 21 -15.18 -6.70 -5.49
CA SER A 21 -13.92 -6.96 -4.80
C SER A 21 -12.72 -6.39 -5.56
N TYR A 22 -12.71 -6.50 -6.89
CA TYR A 22 -11.66 -5.90 -7.73
C TYR A 22 -11.66 -4.38 -7.65
N ILE A 23 -12.82 -3.73 -7.71
CA ILE A 23 -12.93 -2.26 -7.60
C ILE A 23 -12.48 -1.80 -6.20
N ALA A 24 -12.86 -2.53 -5.14
CA ALA A 24 -12.42 -2.21 -3.79
C ALA A 24 -10.89 -2.31 -3.65
N GLY A 25 -10.30 -3.40 -4.15
CA GLY A 25 -8.83 -3.58 -4.15
C GLY A 25 -8.11 -2.53 -4.99
N TRP A 26 -8.62 -2.24 -6.19
CA TRP A 26 -8.08 -1.20 -7.07
C TRP A 26 -8.10 0.18 -6.40
N THR A 27 -9.20 0.52 -5.73
CA THR A 27 -9.35 1.82 -5.05
C THR A 27 -8.37 1.96 -3.89
N LEU A 28 -8.15 0.90 -3.11
CA LEU A 28 -7.17 0.89 -2.02
C LEU A 28 -5.74 1.11 -2.53
N VAL A 29 -5.35 0.40 -3.59
CA VAL A 29 -4.03 0.58 -4.22
C VAL A 29 -3.90 1.98 -4.83
N PHE A 30 -4.97 2.51 -5.44
CA PHE A 30 -4.99 3.87 -5.99
C PHE A 30 -4.75 4.93 -4.91
N MET A 31 -5.41 4.81 -3.76
CA MET A 31 -5.21 5.74 -2.63
C MET A 31 -3.78 5.71 -2.09
N ASP A 32 -3.22 4.52 -1.94
CA ASP A 32 -1.85 4.33 -1.45
C ASP A 32 -0.83 4.94 -2.42
N THR A 33 -0.99 4.67 -3.71
CA THR A 33 -0.06 5.15 -4.75
C THR A 33 -0.13 6.66 -5.02
N ILE A 34 -1.33 7.28 -5.01
CA ILE A 34 -1.46 8.73 -5.22
C ILE A 34 -0.97 9.54 -4.00
N GLY A 35 -1.07 8.94 -2.81
CA GLY A 35 -0.61 9.52 -1.55
C GLY A 35 0.88 9.31 -1.27
N ASP A 36 1.58 8.51 -2.09
CA ASP A 36 2.98 8.22 -1.86
C ASP A 36 3.87 9.44 -2.17
N PHE A 37 4.58 9.88 -1.13
CA PHE A 37 5.60 10.92 -1.22
C PHE A 37 7.01 10.30 -1.30
N GLY A 38 7.21 9.12 -0.72
CA GLY A 38 8.54 8.57 -0.46
C GLY A 38 9.28 8.20 -1.74
N LEU A 39 8.64 7.41 -2.61
CA LEU A 39 9.28 6.95 -3.85
C LEU A 39 9.59 8.12 -4.80
N PRO A 40 8.65 9.06 -5.09
CA PRO A 40 8.96 10.20 -5.92
C PRO A 40 10.04 11.10 -5.32
N ALA A 41 10.04 11.36 -4.01
CA ALA A 41 11.05 12.19 -3.36
C ALA A 41 12.46 11.59 -3.44
N ALA A 42 12.58 10.26 -3.30
CA ALA A 42 13.86 9.58 -3.47
C ALA A 42 14.41 9.70 -4.90
N LEU A 43 13.55 9.50 -5.91
CA LEU A 43 13.93 9.62 -7.31
C LEU A 43 14.10 11.07 -7.78
N ALA A 44 13.44 12.04 -7.13
CA ALA A 44 13.46 13.45 -7.48
C ALA A 44 14.86 14.08 -7.52
N THR A 45 15.78 13.50 -6.74
CA THR A 45 17.20 13.90 -6.69
C THR A 45 17.91 13.70 -8.04
N VAL A 46 17.51 12.66 -8.80
CA VAL A 46 18.11 12.31 -10.09
C VAL A 46 17.16 12.68 -11.25
N TYR A 47 15.86 12.50 -11.07
CA TYR A 47 14.84 12.68 -12.09
C TYR A 47 13.70 13.56 -11.58
N ARG A 48 13.45 14.70 -12.23
CA ARG A 48 12.37 15.62 -11.83
C ARG A 48 11.00 15.07 -12.22
N PHE A 49 10.40 14.25 -11.36
CA PHE A 49 9.03 13.76 -11.50
C PHE A 49 8.06 14.61 -10.67
N PRO A 50 7.24 15.48 -11.30
CA PRO A 50 6.29 16.31 -10.57
C PRO A 50 5.03 15.50 -10.20
N THR A 51 5.11 14.70 -9.14
CA THR A 51 3.89 14.12 -8.52
C THR A 51 3.17 15.17 -7.68
N LEU A 52 1.87 14.97 -7.42
CA LEU A 52 1.09 15.90 -6.59
C LEU A 52 1.70 16.06 -5.19
N THR A 53 2.06 14.94 -4.55
CA THR A 53 2.70 14.90 -3.22
C THR A 53 4.04 15.64 -3.21
N TYR A 54 4.89 15.40 -4.21
CA TYR A 54 6.18 16.08 -4.32
C TYR A 54 6.03 17.57 -4.64
N SER A 55 5.03 17.94 -5.43
CA SER A 55 4.77 19.35 -5.78
C SER A 55 4.29 20.18 -4.59
N ILE A 56 3.54 19.57 -3.67
CA ILE A 56 3.17 20.20 -2.39
C ILE A 56 4.43 20.43 -1.55
N TYR A 57 5.28 19.42 -1.42
CA TYR A 57 6.55 19.53 -0.71
C TYR A 57 7.45 20.62 -1.31
N SER A 58 7.66 20.60 -2.63
CA SER A 58 8.53 21.57 -3.30
C SER A 58 8.01 23.00 -3.17
N ALA A 59 6.70 23.22 -3.23
CA ALA A 59 6.10 24.55 -3.03
C ALA A 59 6.30 25.12 -1.62
N ILE A 60 6.45 24.26 -0.59
CA ILE A 60 6.68 24.67 0.80
C ILE A 60 8.17 24.86 1.09
N TYR A 61 9.03 23.99 0.56
CA TYR A 61 10.45 23.91 0.94
C TYR A 61 11.43 24.54 -0.06
N GLN A 62 11.01 24.83 -1.30
CA GLN A 62 11.83 25.52 -2.30
C GLN A 62 11.48 27.01 -2.35
N SER A 63 12.51 27.84 -2.52
CA SER A 63 12.35 29.30 -2.66
C SER A 63 12.09 29.67 -4.12
N PRO A 64 11.11 30.53 -4.43
CA PRO A 64 10.21 31.23 -3.50
C PRO A 64 9.12 30.32 -2.92
N VAL A 65 8.84 30.46 -1.63
CA VAL A 65 7.81 29.67 -0.92
C VAL A 65 6.41 30.09 -1.38
N ARG A 66 5.60 29.12 -1.81
CA ARG A 66 4.26 29.32 -2.39
C ARG A 66 3.20 28.54 -1.62
N PHE A 67 2.86 29.03 -0.43
CA PHE A 67 1.84 28.43 0.44
C PHE A 67 0.45 28.39 -0.21
N ASP A 68 0.14 29.38 -1.04
CA ASP A 68 -1.07 29.45 -1.86
C ASP A 68 -1.20 28.23 -2.79
N MET A 69 -0.16 27.94 -3.57
CA MET A 69 -0.15 26.79 -4.48
C MET A 69 -0.14 25.47 -3.71
N ALA A 70 0.65 25.37 -2.64
CA ALA A 70 0.72 24.17 -1.81
C ALA A 70 -0.65 23.82 -1.19
N GLY A 71 -1.36 24.82 -0.67
CA GLY A 71 -2.69 24.64 -0.08
C GLY A 71 -3.72 24.16 -1.11
N VAL A 72 -3.73 24.74 -2.30
CA VAL A 72 -4.63 24.33 -3.39
C VAL A 72 -4.35 22.89 -3.83
N LEU A 73 -3.08 22.51 -4.01
CA LEU A 73 -2.70 21.14 -4.37
C LEU A 73 -3.06 20.13 -3.26
N ALA A 74 -2.82 20.48 -1.99
CA ALA A 74 -3.20 19.65 -0.86
C ALA A 74 -4.72 19.45 -0.78
N PHE A 75 -5.50 20.51 -1.02
CA PHE A 75 -6.95 20.43 -1.08
C PHE A 75 -7.42 19.47 -2.20
N TYR A 76 -6.86 19.58 -3.41
CA TYR A 76 -7.19 18.67 -4.50
C TYR A 76 -6.83 17.22 -4.17
N LEU A 77 -5.67 16.97 -3.56
CA LEU A 77 -5.25 15.64 -3.16
C LEU A 77 -6.24 15.03 -2.15
N VAL A 78 -6.59 15.79 -1.10
CA VAL A 78 -7.58 15.35 -0.09
C VAL A 78 -8.94 15.10 -0.73
N LEU A 79 -9.38 15.98 -1.63
CA LEU A 79 -10.65 15.81 -2.34
C LEU A 79 -10.68 14.51 -3.15
N ILE A 80 -9.60 14.20 -3.89
CA ILE A 80 -9.49 12.95 -4.66
C ILE A 80 -9.52 11.73 -3.73
N LEU A 81 -8.82 11.78 -2.60
CA LEU A 81 -8.83 10.68 -1.61
C LEU A 81 -10.20 10.48 -0.98
N VAL A 82 -10.92 11.55 -0.63
CA VAL A 82 -12.29 11.48 -0.11
C VAL A 82 -13.24 10.88 -1.15
N LEU A 83 -13.13 11.28 -2.42
CA LEU A 83 -13.92 10.70 -3.51
C LEU A 83 -13.62 9.21 -3.72
N ALA A 84 -12.34 8.83 -3.69
CA ALA A 84 -11.95 7.43 -3.74
C ALA A 84 -12.53 6.65 -2.54
N MET A 85 -12.54 7.25 -1.34
CA MET A 85 -13.09 6.61 -0.14
C MET A 85 -14.60 6.43 -0.23
N ALA A 86 -15.30 7.44 -0.74
CA ALA A 86 -16.72 7.33 -1.03
C ALA A 86 -16.99 6.20 -2.04
N LEU A 87 -16.19 6.10 -3.11
CA LEU A 87 -16.30 5.03 -4.09
C LEU A 87 -16.07 3.65 -3.44
N LEU A 88 -15.03 3.49 -2.63
CA LEU A 88 -14.74 2.26 -1.89
C LEU A 88 -15.94 1.85 -1.01
N LEU A 89 -16.50 2.80 -0.24
CA LEU A 89 -17.65 2.54 0.63
C LEU A 89 -18.90 2.16 -0.16
N LEU A 90 -19.17 2.82 -1.29
CA LEU A 90 -20.29 2.51 -2.17
C LEU A 90 -20.16 1.11 -2.79
N THR A 91 -18.95 0.75 -3.27
CA THR A 91 -18.66 -0.58 -3.81
C THR A 91 -18.85 -1.66 -2.75
N LEU A 92 -18.35 -1.44 -1.54
CA LEU A 92 -18.53 -2.35 -0.42
C LEU A 92 -20.02 -2.50 -0.03
N ARG A 93 -20.83 -1.44 -0.21
CA ARG A 93 -22.27 -1.49 0.03
C ARG A 93 -23.03 -2.32 -1.00
N GLN A 94 -22.57 -2.35 -2.25
CA GLN A 94 -23.19 -3.11 -3.34
C GLN A 94 -22.71 -4.56 -3.43
N SER A 95 -21.57 -4.90 -2.80
CA SER A 95 -21.05 -6.27 -2.73
C SER A 95 -21.92 -7.26 -1.92
N ARG A 96 -23.14 -6.87 -1.54
CA ARG A 96 -24.16 -7.68 -0.85
C ARG A 96 -24.81 -8.72 -1.78
N PHE A 97 -24.04 -9.31 -2.71
CA PHE A 97 -24.55 -10.44 -3.47
C PHE A 97 -24.78 -11.60 -2.51
N ASP A 98 -26.04 -11.99 -2.51
CA ASP A 98 -26.68 -12.75 -1.46
C ASP A 98 -26.18 -14.21 -1.48
N PHE A 99 -25.18 -14.52 -0.65
CA PHE A 99 -24.74 -15.90 -0.42
C PHE A 99 -25.71 -16.68 0.49
N LEU A 100 -26.92 -16.17 0.78
CA LEU A 100 -27.90 -16.81 1.67
C LEU A 100 -28.35 -18.22 1.22
N ASN A 101 -28.12 -18.63 -0.04
CA ASN A 101 -28.54 -19.95 -0.55
C ASN A 101 -27.44 -20.82 -1.16
N ALA A 102 -26.18 -20.38 -1.14
CA ALA A 102 -25.08 -21.21 -1.60
C ALA A 102 -24.70 -22.17 -0.46
N ARG A 103 -25.34 -23.34 -0.42
CA ARG A 103 -24.79 -24.51 0.31
C ARG A 103 -23.30 -24.55 -0.03
N ALA A 104 -22.42 -24.58 0.97
CA ALA A 104 -20.98 -24.65 0.76
C ALA A 104 -20.64 -25.93 -0.01
N VAL A 105 -20.75 -25.88 -1.32
CA VAL A 105 -20.22 -26.91 -2.20
C VAL A 105 -18.72 -26.76 -2.03
N LYS A 106 -18.14 -27.73 -1.33
CA LYS A 106 -16.70 -27.89 -1.25
C LYS A 106 -16.23 -27.96 -2.70
N LEU A 107 -15.76 -26.83 -3.25
CA LEU A 107 -15.01 -26.86 -4.50
C LEU A 107 -13.79 -27.70 -4.18
N GLU A 108 -13.80 -28.95 -4.63
CA GLU A 108 -12.63 -29.79 -4.62
C GLU A 108 -11.60 -29.05 -5.48
N LYS A 109 -10.61 -28.45 -4.81
CA LYS A 109 -9.47 -27.82 -5.48
C LYS A 109 -8.77 -28.92 -6.25
N VAL A 110 -9.05 -29.02 -7.54
CA VAL A 110 -8.31 -29.89 -8.45
C VAL A 110 -6.89 -29.34 -8.48
N LYS A 111 -5.98 -29.99 -7.76
CA LYS A 111 -4.56 -29.62 -7.80
C LYS A 111 -4.09 -29.84 -9.24
N PRO A 112 -3.63 -28.80 -9.96
CA PRO A 112 -3.11 -29.01 -11.30
C PRO A 112 -1.90 -29.95 -11.20
N ARG A 113 -1.77 -30.88 -12.16
CA ARG A 113 -0.69 -31.88 -12.20
C ARG A 113 0.71 -31.27 -12.10
N TYR A 114 0.86 -30.00 -12.47
CA TYR A 114 2.10 -29.22 -12.43
C TYR A 114 2.09 -28.08 -11.40
N ALA A 115 1.31 -28.19 -10.32
CA ALA A 115 1.23 -27.17 -9.26
C ALA A 115 2.61 -26.71 -8.73
N TRP A 116 3.58 -27.62 -8.62
CA TRP A 116 4.93 -27.30 -8.17
C TRP A 116 5.70 -26.38 -9.12
N LEU A 117 5.53 -26.54 -10.45
CA LEU A 117 6.14 -25.67 -11.46
C LEU A 117 5.56 -24.26 -11.37
N TYR A 118 4.25 -24.12 -11.20
CA TYR A 118 3.62 -22.81 -11.02
C TYR A 118 4.08 -22.14 -9.72
N ASN A 119 4.21 -22.91 -8.62
CA ASN A 119 4.73 -22.38 -7.36
C ASN A 119 6.18 -21.92 -7.49
N ILE A 120 7.05 -22.71 -8.13
CA ILE A 120 8.45 -22.32 -8.39
C ILE A 120 8.48 -21.06 -9.26
N PHE A 121 7.69 -21.01 -10.33
CA PHE A 121 7.62 -19.86 -11.22
C PHE A 121 7.19 -18.59 -10.48
N VAL A 122 6.11 -18.64 -9.70
CA VAL A 122 5.62 -17.49 -8.91
C VAL A 122 6.65 -17.09 -7.84
N THR A 123 7.29 -18.06 -7.18
CA THR A 123 8.32 -17.78 -6.16
C THR A 123 9.53 -17.10 -6.78
N VAL A 124 10.04 -17.61 -7.91
CA VAL A 124 11.16 -17.00 -8.64
C VAL A 124 10.76 -15.62 -9.15
N PHE A 125 9.55 -15.46 -9.70
CA PHE A 125 9.05 -14.17 -10.14
C PHE A 125 9.00 -13.15 -9.00
N LEU A 126 8.48 -13.53 -7.83
CA LEU A 126 8.45 -12.66 -6.64
C LEU A 126 9.86 -12.34 -6.14
N LEU A 127 10.76 -13.32 -6.09
CA LEU A 127 12.16 -13.12 -5.69
C LEU A 127 12.88 -12.17 -6.64
N VAL A 128 12.66 -12.27 -7.95
CA VAL A 128 13.24 -11.35 -8.93
C VAL A 128 12.61 -9.96 -8.80
N SER A 129 11.28 -9.88 -8.68
CA SER A 129 10.55 -8.61 -8.57
C SER A 129 10.94 -7.80 -7.33
N LEU A 130 11.22 -8.45 -6.19
CA LEU A 130 11.70 -7.81 -4.96
C LEU A 130 13.23 -7.66 -4.96
N GLY A 131 13.94 -8.64 -5.52
CA GLY A 131 15.40 -8.68 -5.56
C GLY A 131 15.99 -7.60 -6.44
N ILE A 132 15.33 -7.22 -7.55
CA ILE A 132 15.79 -6.13 -8.40
C ILE A 132 15.86 -4.80 -7.62
N PRO A 133 14.78 -4.23 -7.06
CA PRO A 133 14.83 -2.93 -6.39
C PRO A 133 15.69 -2.94 -5.13
N ILE A 134 15.67 -4.02 -4.34
CA ILE A 134 16.51 -4.14 -3.13
C ILE A 134 17.98 -4.27 -3.53
N GLY A 135 18.27 -5.12 -4.53
CA GLY A 135 19.62 -5.37 -5.02
C GLY A 135 20.23 -4.15 -5.71
N THR A 136 19.47 -3.41 -6.51
CA THR A 136 19.94 -2.16 -7.13
C THR A 136 20.18 -1.08 -6.10
N SER A 137 19.31 -0.93 -5.09
CA SER A 137 19.51 0.02 -3.99
C SER A 137 20.78 -0.31 -3.19
N ALA A 138 21.00 -1.59 -2.88
CA ALA A 138 22.22 -2.05 -2.21
C ALA A 138 23.47 -1.83 -3.07
N ALA A 139 23.40 -2.12 -4.38
CA ALA A 139 24.51 -1.90 -5.29
C ALA A 139 24.87 -0.42 -5.40
N VAL A 140 23.88 0.47 -5.59
CA VAL A 140 24.10 1.93 -5.66
C VAL A 140 24.73 2.46 -4.38
N SER A 141 24.39 1.93 -3.21
CA SER A 141 25.02 2.33 -1.94
C SER A 141 26.53 2.07 -1.88
N LEU A 142 27.02 1.14 -2.70
CA LEU A 142 28.44 0.76 -2.78
C LEU A 142 29.16 1.40 -3.97
N LEU A 143 28.45 2.07 -4.88
CA LEU A 143 29.04 2.66 -6.08
C LEU A 143 29.38 4.14 -5.85
N LYS A 144 30.57 4.59 -6.28
CA LYS A 144 30.98 6.01 -6.24
C LYS A 144 30.06 6.87 -7.10
N GLN A 145 29.69 6.37 -8.27
CA GLN A 145 28.77 7.05 -9.19
C GLN A 145 27.73 6.07 -9.73
N ALA A 146 26.45 6.36 -9.46
CA ALA A 146 25.31 5.51 -9.87
C ALA A 146 25.23 5.27 -11.40
N GLY A 147 25.77 6.19 -12.21
CA GLY A 147 25.81 6.09 -13.68
C GLY A 147 27.05 5.39 -14.26
N GLY A 148 28.04 5.03 -13.44
CA GLY A 148 29.35 4.52 -13.89
C GLY A 148 29.43 3.00 -14.15
N GLY A 149 28.35 2.25 -13.92
CA GLY A 149 28.32 0.79 -14.07
C GLY A 149 28.96 0.03 -12.89
N LEU A 150 28.79 -1.31 -12.90
CA LEU A 150 29.31 -2.24 -11.89
C LEU A 150 30.73 -2.71 -12.26
N HIS A 151 31.71 -1.89 -11.88
CA HIS A 151 33.13 -2.23 -12.00
C HIS A 151 33.83 -2.08 -10.65
N TRP A 152 34.89 -2.86 -10.43
CA TRP A 152 35.68 -2.85 -9.19
C TRP A 152 36.22 -1.46 -8.84
N ASP A 153 36.54 -0.63 -9.83
CA ASP A 153 37.05 0.74 -9.64
C ASP A 153 35.99 1.73 -9.12
N ASN A 154 34.71 1.43 -9.39
CA ASN A 154 33.57 2.24 -8.99
C ASN A 154 33.03 1.82 -7.61
N LEU A 155 33.58 0.78 -6.97
CA LEU A 155 33.17 0.41 -5.61
C LEU A 155 33.84 1.32 -4.57
N THR A 156 33.06 1.79 -3.61
CA THR A 156 33.56 2.57 -2.46
C THR A 156 32.75 2.29 -1.20
N LEU A 157 33.42 2.43 -0.06
CA LEU A 157 32.81 2.49 1.27
C LEU A 157 32.80 3.92 1.83
N ASP A 158 33.18 4.91 1.02
CA ASP A 158 33.27 6.32 1.44
C ASP A 158 31.91 6.86 1.89
N HIS A 159 30.81 6.49 1.22
CA HIS A 159 29.45 6.83 1.65
C HIS A 159 29.16 6.40 3.10
N TYR A 160 29.59 5.20 3.49
CA TYR A 160 29.42 4.69 4.86
C TYR A 160 30.38 5.38 5.83
N ARG A 161 31.61 5.65 5.38
CA ARG A 161 32.59 6.37 6.20
C ARG A 161 32.12 7.80 6.50
N GLU A 162 31.59 8.51 5.52
CA GLU A 162 30.99 9.84 5.67
C GLU A 162 29.72 9.79 6.53
N LEU A 163 28.91 8.75 6.37
CA LEU A 163 27.71 8.50 7.18
C LEU A 163 28.03 8.37 8.68
N PHE A 164 29.12 7.67 9.03
CA PHE A 164 29.52 7.43 10.43
C PHE A 164 30.52 8.45 10.98
N ALA A 165 31.29 9.13 10.12
CA ALA A 165 32.24 10.17 10.53
C ALA A 165 31.55 11.48 10.94
N GLY A 166 30.22 11.57 10.76
CA GLY A 166 29.42 12.70 11.23
C GLY A 166 29.81 14.00 10.54
N ALA A 167 29.97 14.00 9.21
CA ALA A 167 30.35 15.20 8.45
C ALA A 167 29.32 16.33 8.68
N VAL A 168 29.69 17.23 9.61
CA VAL A 168 29.00 18.45 10.06
C VAL A 168 29.05 19.54 8.98
N GLY A 169 28.60 19.23 7.76
CA GLY A 169 28.81 20.10 6.60
C GLY A 169 27.68 21.07 6.29
N ASP A 170 26.43 20.72 6.55
CA ASP A 170 25.30 21.52 6.05
C ASP A 170 24.13 21.56 7.03
N HIS A 171 23.70 22.77 7.38
CA HIS A 171 22.66 23.09 8.38
C HIS A 171 21.23 22.58 8.00
N ARG A 172 21.10 21.71 6.99
CA ARG A 172 19.82 21.19 6.45
C ARG A 172 19.63 19.69 6.64
N LEU A 173 20.64 18.95 7.10
CA LEU A 173 20.55 17.51 7.35
C LEU A 173 20.81 17.28 8.84
N LEU A 174 19.76 16.91 9.59
CA LEU A 174 19.92 16.32 10.93
C LEU A 174 20.93 15.17 10.83
N GLY A 175 21.70 14.94 11.89
CA GLY A 175 22.59 13.78 11.93
C GLY A 175 21.81 12.53 11.55
N TYR A 176 22.37 11.64 10.73
CA TYR A 176 21.67 10.43 10.23
C TYR A 176 20.96 9.66 11.36
N LEU A 177 21.60 9.55 12.54
CA LEU A 177 21.04 8.89 13.72
C LEU A 177 19.79 9.60 14.26
N GLU A 178 19.74 10.92 14.18
CA GLU A 178 18.59 11.74 14.57
C GLU A 178 17.45 11.59 13.55
N GLY A 179 17.75 11.58 12.25
CA GLY A 179 16.78 11.26 11.21
C GLY A 179 16.18 9.85 11.35
N LEU A 180 17.01 8.87 11.70
CA LEU A 180 16.58 7.49 11.99
C LEU A 180 15.68 7.45 13.23
N TYR A 181 16.08 8.14 14.31
CA TYR A 181 15.28 8.24 15.53
C TYR A 181 13.91 8.88 15.26
N HIS A 182 13.85 10.02 14.56
CA HIS A 182 12.58 10.66 14.23
C HIS A 182 11.68 9.76 13.40
N SER A 183 12.22 9.09 12.38
CA SER A 183 11.45 8.19 11.52
C SER A 183 10.88 7.00 12.31
N LEU A 184 11.71 6.38 13.15
CA LEU A 184 11.30 5.25 13.99
C LEU A 184 10.29 5.68 15.06
N ALA A 185 10.48 6.86 15.66
CA ALA A 185 9.56 7.40 16.65
C ALA A 185 8.18 7.73 16.05
N ILE A 186 8.14 8.34 14.87
CA ILE A 186 6.88 8.60 14.14
C ILE A 186 6.19 7.29 13.79
N ALA A 187 6.94 6.30 13.28
CA ALA A 187 6.38 4.98 12.96
C ALA A 187 5.83 4.26 14.21
N ALA A 188 6.57 4.27 15.31
CA ALA A 188 6.16 3.63 16.56
C ALA A 188 4.93 4.30 17.18
N THR A 189 4.88 5.64 17.19
CA THR A 189 3.71 6.38 17.70
C THR A 189 2.48 6.15 16.83
N ALA A 190 2.61 6.21 15.50
CA ALA A 190 1.53 5.89 14.57
C ALA A 190 1.03 4.45 14.72
N ALA A 191 1.95 3.49 14.89
CA ALA A 191 1.60 2.09 15.16
C ALA A 191 0.84 1.95 16.48
N GLY A 192 1.27 2.63 17.54
CA GLY A 192 0.59 2.64 18.83
C GLY A 192 -0.84 3.20 18.74
N PHE A 193 -1.02 4.35 18.07
CA PHE A 193 -2.35 4.94 17.88
C PHE A 193 -3.26 4.06 17.02
N SER A 194 -2.75 3.49 15.92
CA SER A 194 -3.55 2.62 15.06
C SER A 194 -3.96 1.32 15.77
N MET A 195 -3.06 0.74 16.57
CA MET A 195 -3.37 -0.42 17.41
C MET A 195 -4.43 -0.10 18.47
N LEU A 196 -4.34 1.06 19.13
CA LEU A 196 -5.31 1.49 20.13
C LEU A 196 -6.70 1.73 19.53
N ILE A 197 -6.77 2.47 18.42
CA ILE A 197 -8.04 2.72 17.71
C ILE A 197 -8.63 1.40 17.20
N GLY A 198 -7.80 0.54 16.60
CA GLY A 198 -8.21 -0.78 16.12
C GLY A 198 -8.74 -1.66 17.24
N PHE A 199 -8.08 -1.66 18.40
CA PHE A 199 -8.51 -2.40 19.58
C PHE A 199 -9.84 -1.87 20.13
N VAL A 200 -10.02 -0.54 20.26
CA VAL A 200 -11.27 0.06 20.73
C VAL A 200 -12.43 -0.27 19.79
N VAL A 201 -12.22 -0.17 18.48
CA VAL A 201 -13.24 -0.52 17.48
C VAL A 201 -13.58 -2.01 17.56
N ALA A 202 -12.57 -2.89 17.61
CA ALA A 202 -12.79 -4.33 17.74
C ALA A 202 -13.51 -4.70 19.04
N TYR A 203 -13.14 -4.08 20.17
CA TYR A 203 -13.77 -4.28 21.46
C TYR A 203 -15.24 -3.83 21.44
N MET A 204 -15.53 -2.63 20.92
CA MET A 204 -16.91 -2.13 20.80
C MET A 204 -17.79 -3.00 19.91
N LEU A 205 -17.23 -3.54 18.83
CA LEU A 205 -17.94 -4.45 17.93
C LEU A 205 -18.20 -5.83 18.55
N THR A 206 -17.42 -6.22 19.57
CA THR A 206 -17.51 -7.55 20.19
C THR A 206 -18.34 -7.54 21.48
N PHE A 207 -18.23 -6.48 22.30
CA PHE A 207 -18.72 -6.50 23.69
C PHE A 207 -19.80 -5.46 24.01
N THR A 208 -20.08 -4.48 23.13
CA THR A 208 -21.05 -3.41 23.42
C THR A 208 -22.38 -3.67 22.71
N GLU A 209 -23.46 -3.94 23.47
CA GLU A 209 -24.85 -4.00 22.97
C GLU A 209 -25.48 -2.60 22.97
N SER A 210 -25.01 -1.70 22.11
CA SER A 210 -25.60 -0.35 21.93
C SER A 210 -26.26 -0.23 20.54
N SER A 211 -27.24 0.66 20.35
CA SER A 211 -27.86 0.86 19.02
C SER A 211 -26.86 1.28 17.92
N LEU A 212 -25.76 1.96 18.29
CA LEU A 212 -24.66 2.31 17.39
C LEU A 212 -23.79 1.10 17.06
N SER A 213 -23.48 0.28 18.07
CA SER A 213 -22.85 -1.02 17.87
C SER A 213 -23.74 -1.89 17.00
N HIS A 214 -25.05 -1.95 17.21
CA HIS A 214 -25.97 -2.72 16.36
C HIS A 214 -26.05 -2.19 14.93
N CYS A 215 -25.83 -0.89 14.68
CA CYS A 215 -25.76 -0.34 13.32
C CYS A 215 -24.42 -0.69 12.64
N PHE A 216 -23.30 -0.51 13.34
CA PHE A 216 -21.97 -0.86 12.87
C PHE A 216 -21.80 -2.38 12.70
N ILE A 217 -22.22 -3.14 13.71
CA ILE A 217 -22.34 -4.59 13.70
C ILE A 217 -23.36 -5.03 12.66
N CYS A 218 -24.57 -4.48 12.49
CA CYS A 218 -25.42 -4.89 11.34
C CYS A 218 -24.76 -4.59 9.98
N SER A 219 -23.91 -3.56 9.88
CA SER A 219 -23.11 -3.32 8.67
C SER A 219 -21.91 -4.28 8.52
N LEU A 220 -21.38 -4.84 9.62
CA LEU A 220 -20.21 -5.73 9.69
C LEU A 220 -20.53 -7.24 9.87
N LEU A 221 -21.69 -7.60 10.41
CA LEU A 221 -22.20 -8.95 10.68
C LEU A 221 -23.19 -9.39 9.60
N TYR A 222 -23.80 -8.45 8.85
CA TYR A 222 -24.24 -8.75 7.48
C TYR A 222 -23.03 -9.10 6.56
N ARG A 223 -21.80 -8.97 7.05
CA ARG A 223 -20.53 -9.26 6.38
C ARG A 223 -19.88 -10.59 6.83
N SER A 224 -20.49 -11.38 7.73
CA SER A 224 -19.97 -12.69 8.17
C SER A 224 -21.09 -13.73 8.38
N PRO A 225 -21.06 -14.91 7.73
CA PRO A 225 -22.13 -15.90 7.79
C PRO A 225 -22.02 -16.87 8.99
N TYR A 226 -21.40 -16.48 10.11
CA TYR A 226 -21.22 -17.38 11.25
C TYR A 226 -21.88 -16.85 12.52
N ARG A 227 -23.18 -17.12 12.62
CA ARG A 227 -23.87 -17.23 13.91
C ARG A 227 -23.66 -18.66 14.39
N ALA A 228 -22.59 -18.92 15.13
CA ALA A 228 -22.50 -20.14 15.93
C ALA A 228 -23.38 -19.92 17.16
N SER A 229 -24.53 -20.57 17.14
CA SER A 229 -25.37 -20.80 18.31
C SER A 229 -24.59 -21.58 19.35
N PHE A 230 -24.32 -20.98 20.51
CA PHE A 230 -24.39 -21.60 21.84
C PHE A 230 -24.58 -20.50 22.89
#